data_AF-A0A9E6BR81-F1
#
_entry.id   AF-A0A9E6BR81-F1
#
_cell.length_a   1.000
_cell.length_b   1.000
_cell.length_c   1.000
_cell.angle_alpha   90.00
_cell.angle_beta   90.00
_cell.angle_gamma   90.00
#
_symmetry.space_group_name_H-M   'P 1'
#
loop_
_entity.id
_entity.type
_entity.pdbx_description
1 polymer ?
#
loop_
_entity_poly.entity_id
_entity_poly.type
_entity_poly.pdbx_seq_one_letter_code
_entity_poly.pdbx_strand_id
1 'polypeptide(L)'
;MRRTFQPKLVTGDLIEWDTRPLLAELLEGLEQGVPVETLAWEFHGAVADALAAMAHRASQQTGLATVGLSGGVFCNALLTQLVVTRLERLGLKVLIHRQVPPNDGGLALGQAAVAAARRGAGSSK
;
A
#
# COMPACT_ATOMS: atom_id res chain seq x y z
N MET A 1 12.47 -3.75 -18.07
CA MET A 1 13.29 -3.67 -16.84
C MET A 1 12.89 -4.78 -15.89
N ARG A 2 13.80 -5.70 -15.52
CA ARG A 2 13.52 -6.73 -14.48
C ARG A 2 13.76 -6.07 -13.13
N ARG A 3 12.69 -5.91 -12.33
CA ARG A 3 12.69 -5.03 -11.17
C ARG A 3 12.98 -5.79 -9.90
N THR A 4 14.10 -5.46 -9.27
CA THR A 4 14.54 -6.10 -8.03
C THR A 4 13.85 -5.42 -6.86
N PHE A 5 12.55 -5.67 -6.69
CA PHE A 5 11.92 -5.46 -5.40
C PHE A 5 12.32 -6.63 -4.49
N GLN A 6 13.13 -6.35 -3.47
CA GLN A 6 13.38 -7.29 -2.38
C GLN A 6 13.01 -6.61 -1.06
N PRO A 7 11.78 -6.84 -0.55
CA PRO A 7 11.40 -6.33 0.76
C PRO A 7 12.28 -6.99 1.80
N LYS A 8 12.92 -6.19 2.63
CA LYS A 8 13.74 -6.69 3.74
C LYS A 8 12.87 -6.74 4.98
N LEU A 9 13.06 -7.79 5.79
CA LEU A 9 12.62 -7.75 7.18
C LEU A 9 13.64 -6.92 7.96
N VAL A 10 13.13 -5.96 8.71
CA VAL A 10 13.88 -5.23 9.72
C VAL A 10 13.44 -5.76 11.08
N THR A 11 14.34 -5.69 12.06
CA THR A 11 14.20 -6.31 13.39
C THR A 11 12.80 -6.12 14.00
N GLY A 12 12.19 -7.21 14.49
CA GLY A 12 10.90 -7.17 15.20
C GLY A 12 9.65 -7.16 14.31
N ASP A 13 9.61 -7.99 13.26
CA ASP A 13 8.46 -8.18 12.34
C ASP A 13 8.13 -7.00 11.40
N LEU A 14 8.97 -5.97 11.37
CA LEU A 14 8.80 -4.85 10.45
C LEU A 14 9.21 -5.26 9.03
N ILE A 15 8.33 -5.02 8.06
CA ILE A 15 8.65 -5.16 6.64
C ILE A 15 9.04 -3.79 6.12
N GLU A 16 10.25 -3.67 5.57
CA GLU A 16 10.77 -2.42 5.00
C GLU A 16 11.08 -2.60 3.51
N TRP A 17 10.84 -1.52 2.76
CA TRP A 17 11.26 -1.41 1.37
C TRP A 17 12.26 -0.25 1.22
N ASP A 18 13.47 -0.59 0.78
CA ASP A 18 14.46 0.40 0.35
C ASP A 18 14.08 0.97 -1.03
N THR A 19 13.68 2.24 -1.06
CA THR A 19 13.22 2.93 -2.27
C THR A 19 14.36 3.57 -3.07
N ARG A 20 15.58 3.63 -2.52
CA ARG A 20 16.73 4.28 -3.18
C ARG A 20 17.06 3.65 -4.55
N PRO A 21 17.02 2.32 -4.73
CA PRO A 21 17.24 1.71 -6.04
C PRO A 21 16.22 2.17 -7.09
N LEU A 22 14.93 2.25 -6.72
CA LEU A 22 13.89 2.76 -7.62
C LEU A 22 14.18 4.21 -8.02
N LEU A 23 14.57 5.06 -7.07
CA LEU A 23 14.90 6.44 -7.37
C LEU A 23 16.12 6.55 -8.29
N ALA A 24 17.18 5.77 -8.03
CA ALA A 24 18.35 5.74 -8.89
C ALA A 24 18.01 5.31 -10.33
N GLU A 25 17.20 4.27 -10.48
CA GLU A 25 16.69 3.78 -11.78
C GLU A 25 15.88 4.85 -12.53
N LEU A 26 15.00 5.57 -11.83
CA LEU A 26 14.21 6.64 -12.44
C LEU A 26 15.07 7.84 -12.86
N LEU A 27 16.07 8.20 -12.06
CA LEU A 27 17.02 9.27 -12.37
C LEU A 27 17.91 8.92 -13.57
N GLU A 28 18.43 7.70 -13.62
CA GLU A 28 19.18 7.20 -14.78
C GLU A 28 18.31 7.21 -16.05
N GLY A 29 17.03 6.82 -15.93
CA GLY A 29 16.08 6.90 -17.04
C GLY A 29 15.87 8.33 -17.54
N LEU A 30 15.82 9.33 -16.65
CA LEU A 30 15.75 10.74 -17.04
C LEU A 30 17.01 11.18 -17.79
N GLU A 31 18.20 10.79 -17.31
CA GLU A 31 19.48 11.09 -17.96
C GLU A 31 19.61 10.46 -19.36
N GLN A 32 19.00 9.28 -19.55
CA GLN A 32 18.95 8.58 -20.83
C GLN A 32 17.87 9.10 -21.79
N GLY A 33 17.09 10.11 -21.38
CA GLY A 33 16.04 10.69 -22.22
C GLY A 33 14.79 9.81 -22.35
N VAL A 34 14.53 8.91 -21.40
CA VAL A 34 13.28 8.14 -21.36
C VAL A 34 12.11 9.11 -21.17
N PRO A 35 10.99 8.95 -21.92
CA PRO A 35 9.83 9.83 -21.75
C PRO A 35 9.30 9.82 -20.32
N VAL A 36 8.97 11.01 -19.79
CA VAL A 36 8.56 11.21 -18.39
C VAL A 36 7.30 10.41 -18.05
N GLU A 37 6.36 10.29 -18.98
CA GLU A 37 5.15 9.49 -18.83
C GLU A 37 5.46 8.00 -18.64
N THR A 38 6.52 7.51 -19.28
CA THR A 38 6.99 6.12 -19.11
C THR A 38 7.53 5.96 -17.70
N LEU A 39 8.43 6.85 -17.27
CA LEU A 39 9.01 6.82 -15.91
C LEU A 39 7.95 6.98 -14.81
N ALA A 40 6.93 7.81 -15.04
CA ALA A 40 5.82 7.98 -14.10
C ALA A 40 4.96 6.70 -13.99
N TRP A 41 4.62 6.07 -15.11
CA TRP A 41 3.92 4.77 -15.11
C TRP A 41 4.74 3.71 -14.38
N GLU A 42 6.03 3.69 -14.68
CA GLU A 42 7.01 2.80 -14.09
C GLU A 42 7.11 2.99 -12.57
N PHE A 43 7.14 4.21 -12.07
CA PHE A 43 7.09 4.51 -10.63
C PHE A 43 5.82 3.96 -9.98
N HIS A 44 4.64 4.25 -10.53
CA HIS A 44 3.36 3.77 -9.99
C HIS A 44 3.31 2.24 -9.94
N GLY A 45 3.79 1.58 -11.00
CA GLY A 45 3.88 0.12 -11.06
C GLY A 45 4.78 -0.45 -9.97
N ALA A 46 5.96 0.15 -9.75
CA ALA A 46 6.92 -0.31 -8.73
C ALA A 46 6.36 -0.15 -7.31
N VAL A 47 5.75 1.00 -7.00
CA VAL A 47 5.10 1.22 -5.70
C VAL A 47 3.97 0.22 -5.49
N ALA A 48 3.17 -0.04 -6.51
CA ALA A 48 2.06 -0.99 -6.40
C ALA A 48 2.54 -2.44 -6.20
N ASP A 49 3.59 -2.86 -6.89
CA ASP A 49 4.21 -4.18 -6.71
C ASP A 49 4.78 -4.32 -5.30
N ALA A 50 5.47 -3.29 -4.81
CA ALA A 50 6.05 -3.26 -3.47
C ALA A 50 4.98 -3.39 -2.38
N LEU A 51 3.93 -2.55 -2.43
CA LEU A 51 2.83 -2.58 -1.46
C LEU A 51 2.13 -3.94 -1.46
N ALA A 52 1.87 -4.52 -2.64
CA ALA A 52 1.20 -5.81 -2.75
C ALA A 52 2.02 -6.94 -2.11
N ALA A 53 3.32 -6.97 -2.36
CA ALA A 53 4.20 -7.99 -1.81
C ALA A 53 4.41 -7.82 -0.30
N MET A 54 4.52 -6.59 0.21
CA MET A 54 4.56 -6.33 1.67
C MET A 54 3.28 -6.78 2.37
N ALA A 55 2.11 -6.43 1.81
CA ALA A 55 0.82 -6.83 2.36
C ALA A 55 0.62 -8.35 2.31
N HIS A 56 1.03 -9.00 1.22
CA HIS A 56 0.97 -10.46 1.11
C HIS A 56 1.87 -11.15 2.13
N ARG A 57 3.09 -10.63 2.36
CA ARG A 57 3.96 -11.15 3.41
C ARG A 57 3.34 -11.00 4.80
N ALA A 58 2.78 -9.84 5.12
CA ALA A 58 2.07 -9.62 6.38
C ALA A 58 0.86 -10.56 6.52
N SER A 59 0.14 -10.83 5.43
CA SER A 59 -0.94 -11.81 5.37
C SER A 59 -0.45 -13.23 5.72
N GLN A 60 0.68 -13.67 5.14
CA GLN A 60 1.26 -14.98 5.46
C GLN A 60 1.70 -15.10 6.93
N GLN A 61 2.18 -14.01 7.54
CA GLN A 61 2.61 -14.00 8.94
C GLN A 61 1.43 -13.99 9.93
N THR A 62 0.31 -13.35 9.57
CA THR A 62 -0.83 -13.12 10.48
C THR A 62 -2.02 -14.03 10.22
N GLY A 63 -2.08 -14.67 9.05
CA GLY A 63 -3.25 -15.41 8.56
C GLY A 63 -4.41 -14.53 8.09
N LEU A 64 -4.27 -13.20 8.11
CA LEU A 64 -5.31 -12.27 7.67
C LEU A 64 -5.36 -12.17 6.15
N ALA A 65 -6.53 -12.38 5.55
CA ALA A 65 -6.73 -12.34 4.10
C ALA A 65 -7.42 -11.06 3.59
N THR A 66 -7.71 -10.09 4.46
CA THR A 66 -8.37 -8.82 4.10
C THR A 66 -7.43 -7.64 4.33
N VAL A 67 -7.32 -6.77 3.33
CA VAL A 67 -6.45 -5.57 3.35
C VAL A 67 -7.30 -4.32 3.14
N GLY A 68 -7.15 -3.32 4.01
CA GLY A 68 -7.76 -2.00 3.83
C GLY A 68 -6.78 -0.99 3.26
N LEU A 69 -7.15 -0.27 2.20
CA LEU A 69 -6.37 0.83 1.64
C LEU A 69 -6.93 2.17 2.10
N SER A 70 -6.12 2.98 2.78
CA SER A 70 -6.49 4.26 3.38
C SER A 70 -5.30 5.21 3.42
N GLY A 71 -5.53 6.49 3.65
CA GLY A 71 -4.53 7.55 3.60
C GLY A 71 -4.62 8.35 2.30
N GLY A 72 -4.24 9.63 2.34
CA GLY A 72 -4.42 10.56 1.21
C GLY A 72 -3.73 10.15 -0.09
N VAL A 73 -2.69 9.30 -0.03
CA VAL A 73 -2.02 8.74 -1.21
C VAL A 73 -2.99 7.92 -2.07
N PHE A 74 -3.97 7.24 -1.47
CA PHE A 74 -4.96 6.44 -2.21
C PHE A 74 -6.11 7.28 -2.81
N CYS A 75 -6.05 8.62 -2.71
CA CYS A 75 -6.82 9.50 -3.59
C CYS A 75 -6.30 9.42 -5.05
N ASN A 76 -5.08 8.92 -5.27
CA ASN A 76 -4.55 8.64 -6.60
C ASN A 76 -5.25 7.40 -7.19
N ALA A 77 -6.22 7.63 -8.08
CA ALA A 77 -7.03 6.57 -8.68
C ALA A 77 -6.17 5.52 -9.42
N LEU A 78 -5.13 5.94 -10.12
CA LEU A 78 -4.22 5.04 -10.83
C LEU A 78 -3.49 4.11 -9.86
N LEU A 79 -2.86 4.68 -8.82
CA LEU A 79 -2.13 3.89 -7.83
C LEU A 79 -3.08 2.91 -7.10
N THR A 80 -4.25 3.40 -6.69
CA THR A 80 -5.27 2.58 -6.02
C THR A 80 -5.68 1.39 -6.88
N GLN A 81 -5.99 1.62 -8.16
CA GLN A 81 -6.37 0.53 -9.08
C GLN A 81 -5.22 -0.48 -9.28
N LEU A 82 -3.99 0.02 -9.43
CA LEU A 82 -2.82 -0.84 -9.58
C LEU A 82 -2.58 -1.72 -8.36
N VAL A 83 -2.70 -1.17 -7.15
CA VAL A 83 -2.53 -1.89 -5.88
C VAL A 83 -3.65 -2.91 -5.69
N VAL A 84 -4.91 -2.52 -5.87
CA VAL A 84 -6.08 -3.42 -5.77
C VAL A 84 -5.90 -4.63 -6.68
N THR A 85 -5.62 -4.40 -7.96
CA THR A 85 -5.44 -5.48 -8.95
C THR A 85 -4.35 -6.48 -8.53
N ARG A 86 -3.23 -5.98 -7.98
CA ARG A 86 -2.10 -6.84 -7.56
C ARG A 86 -2.42 -7.64 -6.30
N LEU A 87 -3.10 -7.03 -5.34
CA LEU A 87 -3.54 -7.70 -4.10
C LEU A 87 -4.59 -8.78 -4.39
N GLU A 88 -5.57 -8.49 -5.22
CA GLU A 88 -6.61 -9.45 -5.61
C GLU A 88 -6.02 -10.64 -6.37
N ARG A 89 -5.02 -10.41 -7.25
CA ARG A 89 -4.27 -11.50 -7.92
C ARG A 89 -3.50 -12.38 -6.93
N LEU A 90 -3.16 -11.86 -5.75
CA LEU A 90 -2.54 -12.61 -4.65
C LEU A 90 -3.58 -13.28 -3.73
N GLY A 91 -4.86 -13.26 -4.10
CA GLY A 91 -5.96 -13.88 -3.36
C GLY A 91 -6.44 -13.07 -2.14
N LEU A 92 -6.04 -11.81 -2.02
CA LEU A 92 -6.42 -10.95 -0.89
C LEU A 92 -7.70 -10.18 -1.20
N LYS A 93 -8.60 -10.11 -0.22
CA LYS A 93 -9.79 -9.24 -0.29
C LYS A 93 -9.38 -7.80 0.01
N VAL A 94 -9.70 -6.86 -0.87
CA VAL A 94 -9.34 -5.45 -0.71
C VAL A 94 -10.55 -4.60 -0.33
N LEU A 95 -10.39 -3.74 0.67
CA LEU A 95 -11.37 -2.74 1.07
C LEU A 95 -10.83 -1.34 0.73
N ILE A 96 -11.66 -0.55 0.04
CA ILE A 96 -11.37 0.85 -0.30
C ILE A 96 -12.48 1.76 0.24
N HIS A 97 -12.12 3.02 0.45
CA HIS A 97 -13.05 4.07 0.84
C HIS A 97 -14.09 4.36 -0.25
N ARG A 98 -15.36 4.57 0.14
CA ARG A 98 -16.46 4.90 -0.78
C ARG A 98 -17.35 6.04 -0.29
N GLN A 99 -17.67 6.06 1.01
CA GLN A 99 -18.60 7.05 1.59
C GLN A 99 -17.89 8.24 2.23
N VAL A 100 -16.68 8.01 2.74
CA VAL A 100 -15.78 9.06 3.25
C VAL A 100 -14.48 8.99 2.47
N PRO A 101 -13.73 10.10 2.34
CA PRO A 101 -12.46 10.08 1.64
C PRO A 101 -11.40 9.30 2.45
N PRO A 102 -10.41 8.68 1.78
CA PRO A 102 -9.30 8.01 2.47
C PRO A 102 -8.33 8.98 3.16
N ASN A 103 -8.49 10.30 2.95
CA ASN A 103 -7.66 11.35 3.54
C ASN A 103 -8.21 11.82 4.90
N ASP A 104 -7.68 12.93 5.42
CA ASP A 104 -8.02 13.45 6.74
C ASP A 104 -9.50 13.84 6.90
N GLY A 105 -10.23 14.05 5.80
CA GLY A 105 -11.69 14.22 5.84
C GLY A 105 -12.44 13.00 6.39
N GLY A 106 -11.85 11.81 6.34
CA GLY A 106 -12.38 10.58 6.93
C GLY A 106 -11.80 10.22 8.29
N LEU A 107 -10.80 10.96 8.79
CA LEU A 107 -10.03 10.58 9.98
C LEU A 107 -10.88 10.54 11.26
N ALA A 108 -11.74 11.54 11.45
CA ALA A 108 -12.63 11.62 12.61
C ALA A 108 -13.59 10.41 12.71
N LEU A 109 -14.08 9.90 11.57
CA LEU A 109 -14.91 8.70 11.54
C LEU A 109 -14.12 7.48 12.03
N GLY A 110 -12.89 7.29 11.53
CA GLY A 110 -12.01 6.21 11.96
C GLY A 110 -11.73 6.25 13.46
N GLN A 111 -11.45 7.44 14.00
CA GLN A 111 -11.25 7.66 15.44
C GLN A 111 -12.49 7.27 16.25
N ALA A 112 -13.68 7.73 15.84
CA ALA A 112 -14.93 7.40 16.51
C ALA A 112 -15.23 5.89 16.49
N ALA A 113 -15.02 5.23 15.35
CA ALA A 113 -15.23 3.79 15.20
C ALA A 113 -14.29 2.97 16.09
N VAL A 114 -13.00 3.34 16.15
CA VAL A 114 -12.02 2.69 17.04
C VAL A 114 -12.39 2.90 18.51
N ALA A 115 -12.80 4.11 18.90
CA ALA A 115 -13.24 4.39 20.26
C ALA A 115 -14.48 3.57 20.64
N ALA A 116 -15.48 3.47 19.76
CA ALA A 116 -16.67 2.68 19.98
C ALA A 116 -16.35 1.18 20.14
N ALA A 117 -15.50 0.62 19.27
CA ALA A 117 -15.08 -0.77 19.33
C ALA A 117 -14.34 -1.10 20.66
N ARG A 118 -13.45 -0.20 21.11
CA ARG A 118 -12.72 -0.37 22.38
C ARG A 118 -13.64 -0.31 23.60
N ARG A 119 -14.68 0.53 23.58
CA ARG A 119 -15.67 0.60 24.68
C ARG A 119 -16.57 -0.63 24.74
N GLY A 120 -16.98 -1.16 23.59
CA GLY A 120 -17.78 -2.39 23.51
C GLY A 120 -17.02 -3.62 24.00
N ALA A 121 -15.72 -3.72 23.70
CA ALA A 121 -14.86 -4.84 24.12
C ALA A 121 -14.60 -4.90 25.65
N GLY A 122 -14.82 -3.79 26.38
CA GLY A 122 -14.68 -3.74 27.85
C GLY A 122 -15.98 -3.98 28.63
N SER A 123 -17.07 -4.38 27.96
CA SER A 123 -18.40 -4.53 28.58
C SER A 123 -18.84 -5.98 28.85
N SER A 124 -17.97 -6.98 28.61
CA SER A 124 -18.13 -8.31 29.21
C SER A 124 -17.60 -8.27 30.64
N LYS A 125 -18.53 -8.31 31.59
CA LYS A 125 -18.27 -8.52 33.03
C LYS A 125 -17.42 -9.77 33.29
#